data_AF-A0A7W0LWJ9-F1
#
_entry.id   AF-A0A7W0LWJ9-F1
#
_cell.length_a   1.000
_cell.length_b   1.000
_cell.length_c   1.000
_cell.angle_alpha   90.00
_cell.angle_beta   90.00
_cell.angle_gamma   90.00
#
_symmetry.space_group_name_H-M   'P 1'
#
loop_
_entity.id
_entity.type
_entity.pdbx_description
1 polymer ?
#
loop_
_entity_poly.entity_id
_entity_poly.type
_entity_poly.pdbx_seq_one_letter_code
_entity_poly.pdbx_strand_id
1 'polypeptide(L)'
;MASAVAGPAWAHKPPDPLHGGQGAGVTVIGHSSLGGAALNGQLDVLGDHAYVGAGTNGGFAAQWNKTPTCATLPNKVKVVSLKDPADPTVVSTIDLTLPGEDPGGTLARAVSVIKVRPLSAANAFTGDLLAVALESCQGQGRLGVDLYDVSDPSRPIRLGTDTPGIGTATRDVSLIQRPDGRVLALAANQSGGIRVVEVTAPAAAVPVGTFGASNPGQGCRPFSFAQGVATNTTGSRAYAAFGDAGLVTLDISNPMPGSTPPKLTEALYGASEEGNSFRFVPNAAETAALATDDDLNPARTTLTIPTGPASLVTEPGASAPGVFRGCEAIWGNPLYRQATPSLADRQVVFVANGGCPADYAGRDVTGKVVLVDRVGSGECFGFDGKARIAQQQGAAAVLVANTGATQLFFSPDSATPGDSGVKIPLVLIRKEAGDAIRAGLANSQTVVGTLADNPDTWGALRIFNLPSPPAKPTQAAVFNA
;
A
#
# COMPACT_ATOMS: atom_id res chain seq x y z
N MET A 1 34.83 39.84 8.14
CA MET A 1 33.71 40.15 7.22
C MET A 1 33.55 38.98 6.27
N ALA A 2 32.59 38.11 6.53
CA ALA A 2 32.08 37.12 5.59
C ALA A 2 30.59 36.99 5.89
N SER A 3 29.78 37.46 4.95
CA SER A 3 28.33 37.53 5.03
C SER A 3 27.75 36.13 4.84
N ALA A 4 27.12 35.57 5.86
CA ALA A 4 26.26 34.40 5.69
C ALA A 4 24.98 34.85 4.99
N VAL A 5 24.78 34.38 3.76
CA VAL A 5 23.54 34.56 3.02
C VAL A 5 22.47 33.73 3.72
N ALA A 6 21.51 34.40 4.36
CA ALA A 6 20.31 33.76 4.88
C ALA A 6 19.52 33.16 3.70
N GLY A 7 19.28 31.85 3.74
CA GLY A 7 18.28 31.22 2.89
C GLY A 7 16.88 31.78 3.20
N PRO A 8 15.91 31.68 2.27
CA PRO A 8 14.61 32.30 2.45
C PRO A 8 13.95 31.75 3.70
N ALA A 9 13.66 32.64 4.65
CA ALA A 9 12.79 32.35 5.77
C ALA A 9 11.43 31.92 5.21
N TRP A 10 11.03 30.69 5.49
CA TRP A 10 9.65 30.26 5.27
C TRP A 10 8.81 31.04 6.26
N ALA A 11 8.29 32.19 5.83
CA ALA A 11 7.30 32.93 6.58
C ALA A 11 6.06 32.02 6.68
N HIS A 12 5.94 31.30 7.79
CA HIS A 12 4.69 30.67 8.16
C HIS A 12 3.65 31.78 8.26
N LYS A 13 2.75 31.82 7.28
CA LYS A 13 1.47 32.50 7.43
C LYS A 13 0.85 31.94 8.73
N PRO A 14 0.43 32.78 9.70
CA PRO A 14 -0.33 32.27 10.83
C PRO A 14 -1.53 31.46 10.31
N PRO A 15 -1.95 30.40 10.99
CA PRO A 15 -3.00 29.53 10.51
C PRO A 15 -4.25 30.35 10.18
N ASP A 16 -4.66 30.27 8.92
CA ASP A 16 -5.93 30.80 8.44
C ASP A 16 -7.06 29.97 9.10
N PRO A 17 -8.13 30.56 9.67
CA PRO A 17 -9.24 29.85 10.30
C PRO A 17 -10.01 28.87 9.39
N LEU A 18 -9.66 28.78 8.11
CA LEU A 18 -10.33 27.97 7.07
C LEU A 18 -9.97 26.47 7.06
N HIS A 19 -9.23 25.94 8.04
CA HIS A 19 -8.86 24.51 8.12
C HIS A 19 -9.21 23.83 9.45
N GLY A 20 -10.33 24.19 10.09
CA GLY A 20 -10.97 23.29 11.04
C GLY A 20 -11.63 22.15 10.27
N GLY A 21 -11.09 20.92 10.36
CA GLY A 21 -11.67 19.76 9.70
C GLY A 21 -13.16 19.63 10.05
N GLN A 22 -14.04 19.65 9.05
CA GLN A 22 -15.47 19.46 9.24
C GLN A 22 -15.84 18.03 8.86
N GLY A 23 -16.45 17.30 9.79
CA GLY A 23 -17.04 15.98 9.55
C GLY A 23 -18.49 15.98 10.03
N ALA A 24 -19.41 15.50 9.20
CA ALA A 24 -20.81 15.36 9.61
C ALA A 24 -20.90 14.42 10.83
N GLY A 25 -21.45 14.91 11.94
CA GLY A 25 -21.57 14.14 13.18
C GLY A 25 -20.28 13.98 13.99
N VAL A 26 -19.20 14.70 13.65
CA VAL A 26 -17.92 14.70 14.39
C VAL A 26 -17.55 16.13 14.76
N THR A 27 -17.12 16.35 16.01
CA THR A 27 -16.62 17.65 16.48
C THR A 27 -15.16 17.50 16.87
N VAL A 28 -14.31 18.38 16.35
CA VAL A 28 -12.91 18.48 16.79
C VAL A 28 -12.88 19.04 18.21
N ILE A 29 -12.44 18.24 19.17
CA ILE A 29 -12.34 18.64 20.58
C ILE A 29 -10.99 19.27 20.94
N GLY A 30 -9.94 18.94 20.18
CA GLY A 30 -8.59 19.46 20.35
C GLY A 30 -7.68 19.00 19.21
N HIS A 31 -6.55 19.68 19.03
CA HIS A 31 -5.57 19.33 18.02
C HIS A 31 -4.17 19.72 18.45
N SER A 32 -3.16 19.03 17.92
CA SER A 32 -1.77 19.37 18.15
C SER A 32 -0.96 19.10 16.89
N SER A 33 -0.07 20.01 16.54
CA SER A 33 0.87 19.81 15.43
C SER A 33 2.05 18.92 15.83
N LEU A 34 2.12 18.50 17.10
CA LEU A 34 3.18 17.68 17.66
C LEU A 34 4.59 18.24 17.37
N GLY A 35 4.72 19.58 17.44
CA GLY A 35 5.95 20.31 17.16
C GLY A 35 6.12 20.81 15.72
N GLY A 36 5.13 20.65 14.85
CA GLY A 36 5.00 21.40 13.58
C GLY A 36 5.97 21.05 12.42
N ALA A 37 6.96 20.17 12.63
CA ALA A 37 8.06 19.96 11.67
C ALA A 37 8.16 18.54 11.09
N ALA A 38 7.13 17.70 11.20
CA ALA A 38 7.27 16.25 11.04
C ALA A 38 6.12 15.56 10.32
N LEU A 39 6.45 14.60 9.46
CA LEU A 39 5.52 13.52 9.13
C LEU A 39 5.32 12.67 10.38
N ASN A 40 4.09 12.52 10.85
CA ASN A 40 3.74 11.62 11.95
C ASN A 40 3.29 10.29 11.36
N GLY A 41 3.71 9.18 11.98
CA GLY A 41 3.38 7.83 11.56
C GLY A 41 2.09 7.34 12.23
N GLN A 42 1.96 6.01 12.31
CA GLN A 42 0.90 5.40 13.10
C GLN A 42 0.97 5.85 14.56
N LEU A 43 -0.18 5.88 15.21
CA LEU A 43 -0.29 6.03 16.66
C LEU A 43 -1.03 4.85 17.30
N ASP A 44 -0.79 4.65 18.59
CA ASP A 44 -1.60 3.80 19.47
C ASP A 44 -1.77 4.48 20.83
N VAL A 45 -2.80 4.13 21.59
CA VAL A 45 -3.22 4.83 22.81
C VAL A 45 -3.31 3.87 23.98
N LEU A 46 -2.73 4.25 25.12
CA LEU A 46 -2.93 3.57 26.39
C LEU A 46 -3.24 4.59 27.49
N GLY A 47 -4.42 4.46 28.09
CA GLY A 47 -4.86 5.37 29.14
C GLY A 47 -4.99 6.80 28.61
N ASP A 48 -4.29 7.73 29.27
CA ASP A 48 -4.25 9.16 28.96
C ASP A 48 -3.01 9.55 28.11
N HIS A 49 -2.40 8.60 27.40
CA HIS A 49 -1.25 8.84 26.54
C HIS A 49 -1.41 8.20 25.16
N ALA A 50 -0.99 8.92 24.13
CA ALA A 50 -0.78 8.41 22.78
C ALA A 50 0.71 8.29 22.48
N TYR A 51 1.09 7.25 21.75
CA TYR A 51 2.43 7.02 21.24
C TYR A 51 2.36 7.17 19.74
N VAL A 52 3.13 8.09 19.18
CA VAL A 52 3.05 8.46 17.76
C VAL A 52 4.39 8.19 17.11
N GLY A 53 4.40 7.30 16.12
CA GLY A 53 5.57 6.99 15.32
C GLY A 53 6.00 8.15 14.42
N ALA A 54 7.10 7.95 13.71
CA ALA A 54 7.61 8.84 12.68
C ALA A 54 7.02 8.42 11.32
N GLY A 55 6.43 9.37 10.61
CA GLY A 55 5.92 9.14 9.27
C GLY A 55 7.07 9.04 8.29
N THR A 56 6.96 8.10 7.34
CA THR A 56 7.93 7.95 6.26
C THR A 56 7.21 8.21 4.96
N ASN A 57 7.78 9.05 4.10
CA ASN A 57 7.52 8.86 2.68
C ASN A 57 8.44 7.70 2.29
N GLY A 58 7.94 6.47 2.36
CA GLY A 58 8.65 5.29 1.85
C GLY A 58 9.26 5.58 0.47
N GLY A 59 10.24 4.77 0.02
CA GLY A 59 11.12 5.03 -1.15
C GLY A 59 10.49 5.56 -2.47
N PHE A 60 9.17 5.70 -2.58
CA PHE A 60 8.44 6.48 -3.56
C PHE A 60 8.69 8.00 -3.52
N ALA A 61 9.20 8.62 -2.45
CA ALA A 61 9.61 10.03 -2.51
C ALA A 61 10.73 10.30 -3.54
N ALA A 62 11.52 9.28 -3.89
CA ALA A 62 12.46 9.37 -5.00
C ALA A 62 11.76 9.69 -6.34
N GLN A 63 10.47 9.35 -6.49
CA GLN A 63 9.67 9.64 -7.69
C GLN A 63 9.17 11.09 -7.75
N TRP A 64 9.19 11.83 -6.64
CA TRP A 64 8.66 13.20 -6.54
C TRP A 64 9.74 14.26 -6.27
N ASN A 65 11.02 13.88 -6.36
CA ASN A 65 12.20 14.75 -6.42
C ASN A 65 12.31 15.82 -5.31
N LYS A 66 11.66 15.59 -4.17
CA LYS A 66 11.64 16.49 -3.00
C LYS A 66 11.63 15.67 -1.71
N THR A 67 12.69 14.91 -1.49
CA THR A 67 12.84 14.08 -0.27
C THR A 67 13.48 14.92 0.85
N PRO A 68 12.85 15.05 2.03
CA PRO A 68 13.60 15.43 3.23
C PRO A 68 14.68 14.37 3.47
N THR A 69 15.93 14.79 3.62
CA THR A 69 17.01 13.88 4.02
C THR A 69 16.70 13.27 5.39
N CYS A 70 17.07 12.01 5.62
CA CYS A 70 16.84 11.29 6.89
C CYS A 70 17.18 12.11 8.15
N ALA A 71 18.19 12.97 8.07
CA ALA A 71 18.63 13.88 9.12
C ALA A 71 17.59 14.96 9.54
N THR A 72 16.52 15.17 8.76
CA THR A 72 15.48 16.19 9.02
C THR A 72 14.16 15.62 9.49
N LEU A 73 13.98 14.28 9.43
CA LEU A 73 12.81 13.63 9.98
C LEU A 73 13.03 13.42 11.49
N PRO A 74 12.04 13.68 12.36
CA PRO A 74 12.17 13.33 13.76
C PRO A 74 12.01 11.82 13.92
N ASN A 75 13.13 11.16 14.10
CA ASN A 75 13.24 9.71 14.08
C ASN A 75 13.06 9.16 15.50
N LYS A 76 11.90 9.54 16.05
CA LYS A 76 11.53 9.33 17.45
C LYS A 76 10.07 8.90 17.53
N VAL A 77 9.74 8.13 18.56
CA VAL A 77 8.34 8.01 18.98
C VAL A 77 8.02 9.22 19.87
N LYS A 78 6.95 9.95 19.55
CA LYS A 78 6.45 11.03 20.41
C LYS A 78 5.46 10.45 21.41
N VAL A 79 5.65 10.74 22.69
CA VAL A 79 4.69 10.40 23.74
C VAL A 79 3.87 11.64 24.02
N VAL A 80 2.56 11.55 23.79
CA VAL A 80 1.63 12.66 23.83
C VAL A 80 0.68 12.44 25.00
N SER A 81 0.56 13.41 25.89
CA SER A 81 -0.47 13.39 26.92
C SER A 81 -1.80 13.82 26.33
N LEU A 82 -2.84 13.08 26.70
CA LEU A 82 -4.25 13.30 26.38
C LEU A 82 -5.07 13.65 27.64
N LYS A 83 -4.40 14.03 28.74
CA LYS A 83 -5.07 14.43 30.00
C LYS A 83 -6.03 15.59 29.79
N ASP A 84 -5.62 16.55 28.98
CA ASP A 84 -6.50 17.55 28.39
C ASP A 84 -6.66 17.23 26.89
N PRO A 85 -7.77 16.60 26.46
CA PRO A 85 -7.97 16.27 25.06
C PRO A 85 -8.17 17.52 24.18
N ALA A 86 -8.42 18.70 24.77
CA ALA A 86 -8.50 19.95 24.04
C ALA A 86 -7.11 20.51 23.67
N ASP A 87 -6.07 20.15 24.43
CA ASP A 87 -4.68 20.56 24.19
C ASP A 87 -3.72 19.36 24.33
N PRO A 88 -3.66 18.46 23.34
CA PRO A 88 -2.71 17.34 23.36
C PRO A 88 -1.25 17.82 23.29
N THR A 89 -0.44 17.48 24.30
CA THR A 89 0.96 17.93 24.37
C THR A 89 1.96 16.79 24.34
N VAL A 90 3.07 16.96 23.62
CA VAL A 90 4.20 16.01 23.66
C VAL A 90 4.90 16.14 25.03
N VAL A 91 4.91 15.06 25.82
CA VAL A 91 5.52 15.01 27.17
C VAL A 91 6.90 14.37 27.18
N SER A 92 7.19 13.49 26.23
CA SER A 92 8.52 12.90 26.06
C SER A 92 8.71 12.39 24.63
N THR A 93 9.93 11.97 24.31
CA THR A 93 10.24 11.30 23.04
C THR A 93 11.15 10.11 23.28
N ILE A 94 10.94 9.03 22.53
CA ILE A 94 11.83 7.86 22.51
C ILE A 94 12.79 8.02 21.34
N ASP A 95 14.08 8.16 21.62
CA ASP A 95 15.13 8.15 20.59
C ASP A 95 15.42 6.71 20.17
N LEU A 96 15.43 6.45 18.86
CA LEU A 96 15.69 5.14 18.30
C LEU A 96 17.16 4.92 17.94
N THR A 97 17.97 5.98 17.98
CA THR A 97 19.39 5.96 17.60
C THR A 97 20.21 5.26 18.68
N LEU A 98 20.91 4.18 18.32
CA LEU A 98 21.83 3.50 19.24
C LEU A 98 23.25 4.09 19.17
N PRO A 99 24.09 3.85 20.19
CA PRO A 99 25.50 4.26 20.13
C PRO A 99 26.19 3.69 18.89
N GLY A 100 26.78 4.58 18.09
CA GLY A 100 27.46 4.22 16.84
C GLY A 100 26.57 4.15 15.60
N GLU A 101 25.26 4.42 15.72
CA GLU A 101 24.36 4.57 14.57
C GLU A 101 24.29 6.02 14.10
N ASP A 102 24.02 6.19 12.81
CA ASP A 102 23.74 7.50 12.24
C ASP A 102 22.48 8.10 12.89
N PRO A 103 22.56 9.32 13.45
CA PRO A 103 21.39 10.01 13.96
C PRO A 103 20.31 10.10 12.89
N GLY A 104 19.20 9.43 13.18
CA GLY A 104 18.09 9.40 12.27
C GLY A 104 18.20 8.38 11.11
N GLY A 105 19.08 7.40 11.20
CA GLY A 105 19.05 6.24 10.32
C GLY A 105 17.78 5.40 10.49
N THR A 106 17.22 5.31 11.71
CA THR A 106 16.12 4.39 12.07
C THR A 106 14.82 5.13 12.36
N LEU A 107 13.72 4.75 11.71
CA LEU A 107 12.40 5.40 11.81
C LEU A 107 11.40 4.54 12.59
N ALA A 108 10.51 5.18 13.34
CA ALA A 108 9.43 4.52 14.08
C ALA A 108 8.18 4.38 13.18
N ARG A 109 8.11 3.33 12.35
CA ARG A 109 7.04 3.21 11.35
C ARG A 109 5.66 2.97 11.95
N ALA A 110 5.60 2.04 12.89
CA ALA A 110 4.39 1.57 13.52
C ALA A 110 4.62 1.34 15.02
N VAL A 111 3.56 1.52 15.80
CA VAL A 111 3.60 1.33 17.26
C VAL A 111 2.38 0.55 17.73
N SER A 112 2.54 -0.25 18.77
CA SER A 112 1.44 -0.84 19.51
C SER A 112 1.77 -0.85 21.00
N VAL A 113 0.80 -0.51 21.84
CA VAL A 113 0.98 -0.40 23.29
C VAL A 113 -0.12 -1.13 24.06
N ILE A 114 0.26 -1.89 25.09
CA ILE A 114 -0.69 -2.59 25.97
C ILE A 114 -0.27 -2.49 27.43
N LYS A 115 -1.24 -2.61 28.35
CA LYS A 115 -0.94 -2.87 29.76
C LYS A 115 -0.84 -4.37 30.02
N VAL A 116 0.36 -4.84 30.35
CA VAL A 116 0.66 -6.23 30.73
C VAL A 116 0.33 -6.44 32.20
N ARG A 117 -0.59 -7.35 32.48
CA ARG A 117 -1.02 -7.75 33.82
C ARG A 117 -0.28 -9.02 34.27
N PRO A 118 -0.08 -9.24 35.58
CA PRO A 118 0.56 -10.45 36.10
C PRO A 118 -0.45 -11.61 36.15
N LEU A 119 -0.83 -12.15 35.00
CA LEU A 119 -1.84 -13.23 34.92
C LEU A 119 -1.25 -14.63 35.10
N SER A 120 0.07 -14.77 34.99
CA SER A 120 0.80 -16.02 35.16
C SER A 120 2.16 -15.77 35.81
N ALA A 121 2.74 -16.79 36.45
CA ALA A 121 4.11 -16.73 36.97
C ALA A 121 5.18 -16.59 35.86
N ALA A 122 4.81 -16.88 34.61
CA ALA A 122 5.69 -16.71 33.45
C ALA A 122 5.81 -15.25 32.98
N ASN A 123 4.92 -14.35 33.45
CA ASN A 123 5.00 -12.93 33.18
C ASN A 123 6.22 -12.31 33.86
N ALA A 124 7.35 -12.31 33.16
CA ALA A 124 8.59 -11.69 33.61
C ALA A 124 8.55 -10.14 33.54
N PHE A 125 7.53 -9.59 32.88
CA PHE A 125 7.24 -8.17 32.82
C PHE A 125 5.79 -7.88 33.22
N THR A 126 5.58 -6.77 33.93
CA THR A 126 4.28 -6.19 34.26
C THR A 126 4.43 -4.68 34.21
N GLY A 127 3.47 -4.01 33.58
CA GLY A 127 3.60 -2.60 33.25
C GLY A 127 3.01 -2.30 31.89
N ASP A 128 3.36 -1.16 31.33
CA ASP A 128 2.90 -0.74 30.01
C ASP A 128 4.00 -1.06 28.99
N LEU A 129 3.69 -1.96 28.05
CA LEU A 129 4.63 -2.45 27.05
C LEU A 129 4.32 -1.80 25.71
N LEU A 130 5.31 -1.11 25.15
CA LEU A 130 5.28 -0.53 23.81
C LEU A 130 6.17 -1.37 22.87
N ALA A 131 5.63 -1.73 21.72
CA ALA A 131 6.39 -2.25 20.59
C ALA A 131 6.51 -1.19 19.51
N VAL A 132 7.70 -1.06 18.91
CA VAL A 132 8.00 -0.10 17.84
C VAL A 132 8.54 -0.86 16.64
N ALA A 133 7.81 -0.86 15.54
CA ALA A 133 8.31 -1.36 14.26
C ALA A 133 9.29 -0.35 13.64
N LEU A 134 10.45 -0.85 13.23
CA LEU A 134 11.57 -0.06 12.75
C LEU A 134 11.66 -0.12 11.22
N GLU A 135 11.83 1.05 10.60
CA GLU A 135 12.13 1.20 9.18
C GLU A 135 13.49 1.88 8.98
N SER A 136 14.30 1.33 8.08
CA SER A 136 15.61 1.88 7.72
C SER A 136 15.43 3.06 6.78
N CYS A 137 15.93 4.23 7.17
CA CYS A 137 15.94 5.40 6.32
C CYS A 137 17.12 5.34 5.34
N GLN A 138 16.82 5.22 4.05
CA GLN A 138 17.83 5.17 2.97
C GLN A 138 18.94 4.11 3.21
N GLY A 139 18.57 2.99 3.85
CA GLY A 139 19.49 1.89 4.14
C GLY A 139 20.50 2.14 5.26
N GLN A 140 20.39 3.25 6.00
CA GLN A 140 21.36 3.61 7.06
C GLN A 140 20.92 3.18 8.47
N GLY A 141 19.67 2.76 8.65
CA GLY A 141 19.13 2.36 9.96
C GLY A 141 18.79 0.89 10.12
N ARG A 142 18.35 0.56 11.33
CA ARG A 142 17.89 -0.77 11.75
C ARG A 142 16.49 -1.11 11.23
N LEU A 143 16.17 -2.39 11.32
CA LEU A 143 14.89 -2.99 10.96
C LEU A 143 14.44 -3.94 12.08
N GLY A 144 13.15 -4.26 12.13
CA GLY A 144 12.59 -5.21 13.10
C GLY A 144 11.67 -4.52 14.09
N VAL A 145 11.63 -5.02 15.34
CA VAL A 145 10.83 -4.44 16.42
C VAL A 145 11.67 -4.26 17.68
N ASP A 146 11.61 -3.06 18.26
CA ASP A 146 12.13 -2.78 19.60
C ASP A 146 10.97 -2.78 20.61
N LEU A 147 11.26 -3.20 21.85
CA LEU A 147 10.32 -3.24 22.96
C LEU A 147 10.74 -2.25 24.05
N TYR A 148 9.78 -1.52 24.61
CA TYR A 148 9.98 -0.52 25.64
C TYR A 148 8.97 -0.68 26.78
N ASP A 149 9.43 -0.51 28.02
CA ASP A 149 8.59 -0.21 29.17
C ASP A 149 8.26 1.28 29.14
N VAL A 150 6.97 1.58 29.07
CA VAL A 150 6.41 2.94 29.04
C VAL A 150 5.46 3.17 30.22
N SER A 151 5.59 2.38 31.30
CA SER A 151 4.81 2.54 32.53
C SER A 151 4.99 3.93 33.15
N ASP A 152 6.17 4.51 32.96
CA ASP A 152 6.41 5.95 33.13
C ASP A 152 6.55 6.59 31.73
N PRO A 153 5.48 7.22 31.19
CA PRO A 153 5.51 7.80 29.85
C PRO A 153 6.48 8.99 29.74
N SER A 154 6.91 9.57 30.86
CA SER A 154 7.93 10.64 30.85
C SER A 154 9.36 10.09 30.72
N ARG A 155 9.55 8.80 31.02
CA ARG A 155 10.86 8.13 31.00
C ARG A 155 10.77 6.70 30.47
N PRO A 156 10.51 6.51 29.16
CA PRO A 156 10.53 5.19 28.52
C PRO A 156 11.86 4.47 28.69
N ILE A 157 11.81 3.16 28.96
CA ILE A 157 12.98 2.30 29.16
C ILE A 157 12.97 1.20 28.09
N ARG A 158 14.06 1.07 27.33
CA ARG A 158 14.18 -0.01 26.34
C ARG A 158 14.42 -1.36 27.02
N LEU A 159 13.66 -2.38 26.63
CA LEU A 159 13.71 -3.73 27.19
C LEU A 159 14.45 -4.74 26.29
N GLY A 160 14.49 -4.49 24.98
CA GLY A 160 15.10 -5.40 24.02
C GLY A 160 15.32 -4.75 22.66
N THR A 161 16.28 -5.32 21.91
CA THR A 161 16.69 -4.87 20.59
C THR A 161 16.40 -5.95 19.56
N ASP A 162 15.94 -5.58 18.37
CA ASP A 162 15.85 -6.50 17.23
C ASP A 162 15.15 -7.83 17.59
N THR A 163 13.93 -7.71 18.12
CA THR A 163 13.14 -8.83 18.66
C THR A 163 13.28 -10.09 17.78
N PRO A 164 13.83 -11.20 18.31
CA PRO A 164 14.20 -12.36 17.50
C PRO A 164 13.06 -12.90 16.65
N GLY A 165 13.40 -13.38 15.45
CA GLY A 165 12.48 -14.05 14.52
C GLY A 165 11.47 -13.15 13.80
N ILE A 166 11.46 -11.84 14.07
CA ILE A 166 10.70 -10.89 13.26
C ILE A 166 11.41 -10.65 11.92
N GLY A 167 12.73 -10.51 11.89
CA GLY A 167 13.46 -10.26 10.64
C GLY A 167 13.38 -8.80 10.18
N THR A 168 13.51 -8.57 8.87
CA THR A 168 13.69 -7.23 8.28
C THR A 168 12.41 -6.69 7.62
N ALA A 169 12.30 -5.36 7.52
CA ALA A 169 11.22 -4.62 6.84
C ALA A 169 9.81 -4.77 7.47
N THR A 170 9.71 -4.57 8.78
CA THR A 170 8.43 -4.55 9.50
C THR A 170 7.60 -3.32 9.15
N ARG A 171 6.41 -3.56 8.58
CA ARG A 171 5.44 -2.55 8.15
C ARG A 171 4.48 -2.15 9.26
N ASP A 172 4.14 -3.10 10.13
CA ASP A 172 3.20 -2.92 11.23
C ASP A 172 3.49 -3.89 12.39
N VAL A 173 3.02 -3.54 13.59
CA VAL A 173 3.15 -4.37 14.79
C VAL A 173 1.87 -4.29 15.64
N SER A 174 1.46 -5.42 16.23
CA SER A 174 0.34 -5.50 17.19
C SER A 174 0.76 -6.31 18.41
N LEU A 175 0.49 -5.77 19.60
CA LEU A 175 0.66 -6.47 20.87
C LEU A 175 -0.68 -6.98 21.40
N ILE A 176 -0.65 -8.14 22.04
CA ILE A 176 -1.80 -8.67 22.79
C ILE A 176 -1.32 -9.46 24.00
N GLN A 177 -1.95 -9.23 25.15
CA GLN A 177 -1.87 -10.16 26.28
C GLN A 177 -3.09 -11.08 26.26
N ARG A 178 -2.82 -12.38 26.26
CA ARG A 178 -3.83 -13.43 26.24
C ARG A 178 -4.37 -13.72 27.65
N PRO A 179 -5.57 -14.34 27.76
CA PRO A 179 -6.11 -14.77 29.05
C PRO A 179 -5.22 -15.77 29.82
N ASP A 180 -4.39 -16.55 29.11
CA ASP A 180 -3.40 -17.47 29.70
C ASP A 180 -2.13 -16.75 30.22
N GLY A 181 -2.09 -15.43 30.11
CA GLY A 181 -0.98 -14.58 30.53
C GLY A 181 0.13 -14.41 29.52
N ARG A 182 0.17 -15.20 28.43
CA ARG A 182 1.18 -15.02 27.38
C ARG A 182 1.01 -13.68 26.70
N VAL A 183 2.12 -13.03 26.38
CA VAL A 183 2.13 -11.79 25.60
C VAL A 183 2.69 -12.09 24.23
N LEU A 184 1.96 -11.73 23.17
CA LEU A 184 2.39 -11.92 21.79
C LEU A 184 2.62 -10.57 21.12
N ALA A 185 3.70 -10.48 20.35
CA ALA A 185 3.94 -9.47 19.35
C ALA A 185 3.75 -10.09 17.97
N LEU A 186 2.87 -9.50 17.18
CA LEU A 186 2.67 -9.86 15.78
C LEU A 186 3.26 -8.75 14.91
N ALA A 187 4.06 -9.13 13.94
CA ALA A 187 4.71 -8.20 13.03
C ALA A 187 4.35 -8.53 11.58
N ALA A 188 3.87 -7.54 10.84
CA ALA A 188 3.68 -7.62 9.40
C ALA A 188 5.01 -7.25 8.72
N ASN A 189 5.67 -8.22 8.08
CA ASN A 189 6.92 -8.00 7.37
C ASN A 189 6.71 -8.08 5.87
N GLN A 190 7.14 -7.04 5.16
CA GLN A 190 6.82 -6.85 3.75
C GLN A 190 7.07 -8.12 2.92
N SER A 191 8.27 -8.68 2.99
CA SER A 191 8.65 -9.90 2.26
C SER A 191 8.67 -11.17 3.14
N GLY A 192 8.41 -11.03 4.45
CA GLY A 192 8.47 -12.13 5.42
C GLY A 192 7.11 -12.66 5.88
N GLY A 193 6.02 -12.02 5.45
CA GLY A 193 4.67 -12.33 5.90
C GLY A 193 4.40 -11.89 7.35
N ILE A 194 3.51 -12.58 8.05
CA ILE A 194 3.24 -12.35 9.47
C ILE A 194 4.21 -13.16 10.31
N ARG A 195 4.87 -12.52 11.28
CA ARG A 195 5.65 -13.18 12.33
C ARG A 195 4.90 -13.07 13.65
N VAL A 196 4.90 -14.16 14.40
CA VAL A 196 4.33 -14.21 15.75
C VAL A 196 5.48 -14.51 16.70
N VAL A 197 5.69 -13.64 17.67
CA VAL A 197 6.74 -13.75 18.68
C VAL A 197 6.10 -13.67 20.05
N GLU A 198 6.46 -14.59 20.93
CA GLU A 198 6.11 -14.48 22.33
C GLU A 198 7.08 -13.53 23.05
N VAL A 199 6.52 -12.50 23.67
CA VAL A 199 7.22 -11.43 24.37
C VAL A 199 6.80 -11.37 25.85
N THR A 200 6.31 -12.48 26.40
CA THR A 200 5.96 -12.63 27.83
C THR A 200 7.14 -12.24 28.74
N ALA A 201 8.36 -12.53 28.27
CA ALA A 201 9.62 -11.98 28.78
C ALA A 201 10.27 -11.12 27.69
N PRO A 202 10.04 -9.79 27.64
CA PRO A 202 10.47 -8.92 26.53
C PRO A 202 11.97 -8.97 26.22
N ALA A 203 12.82 -9.11 27.24
CA ALA A 203 14.28 -9.24 27.07
C ALA A 203 14.73 -10.61 26.53
N ALA A 204 13.83 -11.60 26.51
CA ALA A 204 14.08 -12.97 26.07
C ALA A 204 12.93 -13.47 25.16
N ALA A 205 12.58 -12.67 24.15
CA ALA A 205 11.49 -12.96 23.24
C ALA A 205 11.76 -14.21 22.37
N VAL A 206 10.70 -14.98 22.09
CA VAL A 206 10.78 -16.30 21.43
C VAL A 206 9.89 -16.33 20.19
N PRO A 207 10.43 -16.64 18.99
CA PRO A 207 9.61 -16.81 17.78
C PRO A 207 8.68 -18.02 17.91
N VAL A 208 7.38 -17.83 17.68
CA VAL A 208 6.35 -18.88 17.85
C VAL A 208 5.47 -19.08 16.62
N GLY A 209 5.67 -18.33 15.54
CA GLY A 209 4.94 -18.58 14.31
C GLY A 209 5.38 -17.73 13.13
N THR A 210 5.15 -18.24 11.93
CA THR A 210 5.31 -17.48 10.68
C THR A 210 4.23 -17.88 9.69
N PHE A 211 3.65 -16.91 9.00
CA PHE A 211 2.69 -17.14 7.94
C PHE A 211 3.02 -16.27 6.72
N GLY A 212 3.10 -16.87 5.55
CA GLY A 212 3.18 -16.15 4.27
C GLY A 212 1.93 -16.41 3.43
N ALA A 213 1.43 -15.38 2.75
CA ALA A 213 0.39 -15.56 1.74
C ALA A 213 0.99 -16.23 0.49
N SER A 214 0.27 -17.19 -0.08
CA SER A 214 0.64 -17.89 -1.32
C SER A 214 -0.10 -17.37 -2.56
N ASN A 215 -1.15 -16.59 -2.35
CA ASN A 215 -1.88 -15.91 -3.42
C ASN A 215 -1.00 -14.78 -3.97
N PRO A 216 -0.83 -14.63 -5.30
CA PRO A 216 -0.06 -13.52 -5.88
C PRO A 216 -0.72 -12.15 -5.71
N GLY A 217 -2.02 -12.11 -5.42
CA GLY A 217 -2.82 -10.89 -5.34
C GLY A 217 -3.51 -10.55 -6.66
N GLN A 218 -4.35 -9.51 -6.71
CA GLN A 218 -5.08 -9.07 -7.89
C GLN A 218 -4.62 -7.68 -8.38
N GLY A 219 -5.15 -7.21 -9.52
CA GLY A 219 -4.79 -5.88 -10.06
C GLY A 219 -3.65 -5.86 -11.06
N CYS A 220 -3.18 -4.65 -11.37
CA CYS A 220 -2.29 -4.39 -12.48
C CYS A 220 -0.82 -4.65 -12.15
N ARG A 221 -0.49 -4.63 -10.87
CA ARG A 221 0.84 -4.92 -10.33
C ARG A 221 0.70 -5.69 -9.02
N PRO A 222 0.15 -6.93 -9.07
CA PRO A 222 -0.20 -7.65 -7.88
C PRO A 222 1.03 -7.86 -7.00
N PHE A 223 0.98 -7.37 -5.76
CA PHE A 223 1.98 -7.65 -4.73
C PHE A 223 1.32 -8.23 -3.48
N SER A 224 1.98 -9.21 -2.89
CA SER A 224 1.49 -9.95 -1.72
C SER A 224 2.40 -9.75 -0.53
N PHE A 225 2.47 -8.50 -0.08
CA PHE A 225 3.27 -8.10 1.06
C PHE A 225 2.40 -7.95 2.30
N ALA A 226 2.88 -8.44 3.45
CA ALA A 226 2.21 -8.14 4.71
C ALA A 226 2.43 -6.66 5.06
N GLN A 227 1.33 -5.91 5.11
CA GLN A 227 1.32 -4.47 5.35
C GLN A 227 0.80 -4.12 6.74
N GLY A 228 -0.15 -4.92 7.26
CA GLY A 228 -0.85 -4.64 8.50
C GLY A 228 -1.19 -5.91 9.26
N VAL A 229 -1.23 -5.80 10.59
CA VAL A 229 -1.67 -6.90 11.45
C VAL A 229 -2.41 -6.38 12.68
N ALA A 230 -3.53 -7.00 13.00
CA ALA A 230 -4.28 -6.78 14.23
C ALA A 230 -4.69 -8.12 14.85
N THR A 231 -5.05 -8.11 16.13
CA THR A 231 -5.53 -9.28 16.85
C THR A 231 -6.95 -9.07 17.35
N ASN A 232 -7.66 -10.16 17.64
CA ASN A 232 -8.86 -10.06 18.47
C ASN A 232 -8.50 -9.89 19.96
N THR A 233 -9.48 -9.51 20.76
CA THR A 233 -9.29 -9.18 22.18
C THR A 233 -8.81 -10.36 23.04
N THR A 234 -8.95 -11.60 22.55
CA THR A 234 -8.48 -12.81 23.24
C THR A 234 -7.10 -13.29 22.78
N GLY A 235 -6.52 -12.71 21.71
CA GLY A 235 -5.26 -13.15 21.13
C GLY A 235 -5.31 -14.57 20.55
N SER A 236 -6.48 -14.99 20.06
CA SER A 236 -6.72 -16.27 19.40
C SER A 236 -6.81 -16.16 17.88
N ARG A 237 -7.00 -14.95 17.34
CA ARG A 237 -7.01 -14.68 15.90
C ARG A 237 -6.13 -13.49 15.55
N ALA A 238 -5.50 -13.58 14.38
CA ALA A 238 -4.82 -12.47 13.75
C ALA A 238 -5.51 -12.13 12.44
N TYR A 239 -5.65 -10.84 12.15
CA TYR A 239 -6.15 -10.31 10.90
C TYR A 239 -5.01 -9.60 10.20
N ALA A 240 -4.65 -10.09 9.03
CA ALA A 240 -3.46 -9.69 8.30
C ALA A 240 -3.82 -9.10 6.94
N ALA A 241 -3.38 -7.87 6.70
CA ALA A 241 -3.53 -7.18 5.43
C ALA A 241 -2.33 -7.49 4.53
N PHE A 242 -2.58 -8.12 3.38
CA PHE A 242 -1.57 -8.65 2.46
C PHE A 242 -1.57 -7.93 1.09
N GLY A 243 -1.73 -6.61 1.07
CA GLY A 243 -1.77 -5.85 -0.18
C GLY A 243 -2.84 -6.40 -1.13
N ASP A 244 -2.44 -6.78 -2.34
CA ASP A 244 -3.35 -7.28 -3.36
C ASP A 244 -3.83 -8.72 -3.12
N ALA A 245 -3.17 -9.48 -2.24
CA ALA A 245 -3.69 -10.76 -1.76
C ALA A 245 -4.84 -10.59 -0.75
N GLY A 246 -5.19 -9.35 -0.40
CA GLY A 246 -6.35 -9.04 0.40
C GLY A 246 -6.14 -9.31 1.88
N LEU A 247 -7.24 -9.64 2.55
CA LEU A 247 -7.25 -9.87 3.99
C LEU A 247 -7.20 -11.36 4.31
N VAL A 248 -6.29 -11.74 5.20
CA VAL A 248 -6.16 -13.10 5.71
C VAL A 248 -6.46 -13.14 7.21
N THR A 249 -7.34 -14.04 7.64
CA THR A 249 -7.55 -14.34 9.07
C THR A 249 -6.80 -15.63 9.44
N LEU A 250 -5.99 -15.57 10.50
CA LEU A 250 -5.17 -16.66 10.99
C LEU A 250 -5.65 -17.12 12.37
N ASP A 251 -5.57 -18.43 12.62
CA ASP A 251 -5.70 -19.00 13.95
C ASP A 251 -4.36 -18.91 14.69
N ILE A 252 -4.33 -18.11 15.75
CA ILE A 252 -3.19 -17.98 16.66
C ILE A 252 -3.57 -18.42 18.08
N SER A 253 -4.56 -19.30 18.23
CA SER A 253 -5.00 -19.82 19.53
C SER A 253 -3.93 -20.67 20.21
N ASN A 254 -3.07 -21.36 19.45
CA ASN A 254 -1.97 -22.15 19.98
C ASN A 254 -0.67 -22.00 19.15
N PRO A 255 0.00 -20.84 19.21
CA PRO A 255 1.24 -20.62 18.48
C PRO A 255 2.38 -21.34 19.21
N MET A 256 3.05 -22.23 18.49
CA MET A 256 4.18 -23.03 18.98
C MET A 256 5.44 -22.74 18.15
N PRO A 257 6.64 -22.74 18.75
CA PRO A 257 7.90 -22.53 18.02
C PRO A 257 7.97 -23.28 16.69
N GLY A 258 8.23 -22.55 15.60
CA GLY A 258 8.32 -23.11 14.25
C GLY A 258 6.99 -23.42 13.55
N SER A 259 5.84 -23.15 14.16
CA SER A 259 4.53 -23.42 13.55
C SER A 259 4.16 -22.41 12.45
N THR A 260 3.34 -22.86 11.49
CA THR A 260 2.61 -21.97 10.57
C THR A 260 1.18 -21.82 11.09
N PRO A 261 0.76 -20.62 11.56
CA PRO A 261 -0.62 -20.36 11.95
C PRO A 261 -1.60 -20.80 10.85
N PRO A 262 -2.61 -21.64 11.15
CA PRO A 262 -3.60 -22.03 10.17
C PRO A 262 -4.35 -20.83 9.59
N LYS A 263 -4.53 -20.79 8.27
CA LYS A 263 -5.42 -19.82 7.62
C LYS A 263 -6.88 -20.24 7.85
N LEU A 264 -7.64 -19.38 8.52
CA LEU A 264 -9.08 -19.57 8.73
C LEU A 264 -9.87 -19.10 7.51
N THR A 265 -9.59 -17.88 7.04
CA THR A 265 -10.35 -17.24 5.97
C THR A 265 -9.47 -16.32 5.13
N GLU A 266 -9.89 -16.05 3.90
CA GLU A 266 -9.28 -15.08 3.00
C GLU A 266 -10.40 -14.29 2.31
N ALA A 267 -10.38 -12.96 2.46
CA ALA A 267 -11.24 -12.05 1.73
C ALA A 267 -10.45 -11.40 0.61
N LEU A 268 -10.76 -11.82 -0.62
CA LEU A 268 -10.42 -11.10 -1.83
C LEU A 268 -11.50 -10.07 -2.12
N TYR A 269 -11.08 -8.93 -2.63
CA TYR A 269 -12.00 -7.90 -3.10
C TYR A 269 -12.70 -8.35 -4.39
N GLY A 270 -13.68 -7.58 -4.86
CA GLY A 270 -14.41 -7.86 -6.09
C GLY A 270 -13.50 -7.92 -7.31
N ALA A 271 -13.93 -8.62 -8.37
CA ALA A 271 -13.15 -8.83 -9.58
C ALA A 271 -12.72 -7.52 -10.29
N SER A 272 -13.42 -6.42 -10.02
CA SER A 272 -13.12 -5.09 -10.55
C SER A 272 -12.22 -4.24 -9.65
N GLU A 273 -11.86 -4.72 -8.46
CA GLU A 273 -11.09 -4.00 -7.45
C GLU A 273 -9.61 -4.44 -7.50
N GLU A 274 -8.67 -3.54 -7.19
CA GLU A 274 -7.24 -3.87 -7.04
C GLU A 274 -6.97 -4.53 -5.71
N GLY A 275 -7.71 -4.12 -4.69
CA GLY A 275 -7.33 -4.42 -3.33
C GLY A 275 -6.32 -3.39 -2.86
N ASN A 276 -5.10 -3.82 -2.53
CA ASN A 276 -4.13 -3.08 -1.72
C ASN A 276 -4.42 -3.03 -0.20
N SER A 277 -4.88 -4.12 0.41
CA SER A 277 -5.08 -4.18 1.87
C SER A 277 -3.84 -3.67 2.61
N PHE A 278 -3.99 -2.56 3.31
CA PHE A 278 -2.92 -1.94 4.08
C PHE A 278 -3.06 -2.23 5.57
N ARG A 279 -4.23 -1.93 6.12
CA ARG A 279 -4.54 -2.14 7.54
C ARG A 279 -5.93 -2.70 7.69
N PHE A 280 -6.10 -3.49 8.74
CA PHE A 280 -7.37 -4.09 9.09
C PHE A 280 -7.54 -4.11 10.60
N VAL A 281 -8.63 -3.55 11.10
CA VAL A 281 -8.90 -3.42 12.53
C VAL A 281 -10.29 -3.97 12.83
N PRO A 282 -10.40 -5.14 13.50
CA PRO A 282 -11.69 -5.67 13.94
C PRO A 282 -12.25 -4.84 15.10
N ASN A 283 -13.58 -4.80 15.23
CA ASN A 283 -14.21 -4.35 16.46
C ASN A 283 -14.07 -5.39 17.58
N ALA A 284 -14.24 -4.98 18.83
CA ALA A 284 -14.07 -5.85 19.99
C ALA A 284 -15.02 -7.07 20.01
N ALA A 285 -16.18 -6.96 19.36
CA ALA A 285 -17.16 -8.05 19.24
C ALA A 285 -16.84 -9.03 18.10
N GLU A 286 -15.82 -8.76 17.27
CA GLU A 286 -15.47 -9.51 16.06
C GLU A 286 -16.65 -9.69 15.08
N THR A 287 -17.54 -8.70 15.00
CA THR A 287 -18.69 -8.69 14.08
C THR A 287 -18.46 -7.80 12.87
N ALA A 288 -17.55 -6.84 12.97
CA ALA A 288 -17.20 -5.94 11.88
C ALA A 288 -15.73 -5.53 11.98
N ALA A 289 -15.21 -4.98 10.89
CA ALA A 289 -13.87 -4.43 10.84
C ALA A 289 -13.75 -3.27 9.87
N LEU A 290 -12.80 -2.40 10.15
CA LEU A 290 -12.35 -1.36 9.23
C LEU A 290 -11.12 -1.84 8.47
N ALA A 291 -11.06 -1.59 7.17
CA ALA A 291 -9.88 -1.82 6.36
C ALA A 291 -9.51 -0.55 5.59
N THR A 292 -8.23 -0.29 5.42
CA THR A 292 -7.72 0.75 4.53
C THR A 292 -6.92 0.12 3.41
N ASP A 293 -6.97 0.77 2.24
CA ASP A 293 -6.15 0.38 1.09
C ASP A 293 -4.95 1.35 0.94
N ASP A 294 -3.78 0.82 0.54
CA ASP A 294 -2.57 1.59 0.20
C ASP A 294 -2.35 1.50 -1.30
N ASP A 295 -3.08 2.33 -2.05
CA ASP A 295 -3.01 2.32 -3.50
C ASP A 295 -1.69 2.94 -3.99
N LEU A 296 -0.73 2.05 -4.25
CA LEU A 296 0.60 2.42 -4.75
C LEU A 296 0.62 2.55 -6.28
N ASN A 297 -0.49 2.31 -6.99
CA ASN A 297 -0.50 2.26 -8.44
C ASN A 297 -1.89 2.57 -9.07
N PRO A 298 -2.15 3.82 -9.48
CA PRO A 298 -3.44 4.23 -10.04
C PRO A 298 -3.68 3.77 -11.49
N ALA A 299 -2.93 2.78 -11.96
CA ALA A 299 -2.76 2.51 -13.39
C ALA A 299 -3.91 1.68 -13.99
N ARG A 300 -5.16 2.02 -13.68
CA ARG A 300 -6.33 1.42 -14.32
C ARG A 300 -6.88 2.39 -15.35
N THR A 301 -6.72 2.03 -16.61
CA THR A 301 -7.35 2.75 -17.73
C THR A 301 -8.57 1.97 -18.18
N THR A 302 -9.65 2.69 -18.45
CA THR A 302 -10.83 2.14 -19.12
C THR A 302 -10.78 2.51 -20.60
N LEU A 303 -10.93 1.51 -21.47
CA LEU A 303 -11.19 1.72 -22.89
C LEU A 303 -12.68 1.48 -23.14
N THR A 304 -13.40 2.50 -23.59
CA THR A 304 -14.80 2.40 -24.00
C THR A 304 -14.91 2.49 -25.51
N ILE A 305 -15.50 1.48 -26.14
CA ILE A 305 -15.77 1.43 -27.58
C ILE A 305 -17.29 1.46 -27.77
N PRO A 306 -17.90 2.64 -28.02
CA PRO A 306 -19.35 2.79 -28.04
C PRO A 306 -20.02 2.11 -29.26
N THR A 307 -19.29 1.93 -30.36
CA THR A 307 -19.78 1.28 -31.59
C THR A 307 -18.70 0.38 -32.19
N GLY A 308 -18.98 -0.91 -32.35
CA GLY A 308 -18.04 -1.92 -32.83
C GLY A 308 -18.57 -3.34 -32.57
N PRO A 309 -17.74 -4.40 -32.53
CA PRO A 309 -18.14 -5.80 -32.25
C PRO A 309 -18.61 -6.03 -30.78
N ALA A 310 -19.14 -4.97 -30.16
CA ALA A 310 -19.65 -4.82 -28.81
C ALA A 310 -20.74 -5.83 -28.42
N SER A 311 -21.21 -6.69 -29.32
CA SER A 311 -22.25 -7.67 -29.02
C SER A 311 -21.74 -8.99 -28.40
N LEU A 312 -20.43 -9.20 -28.17
CA LEU A 312 -19.92 -10.54 -27.83
C LEU A 312 -19.06 -10.69 -26.56
N VAL A 313 -18.56 -9.62 -25.93
CA VAL A 313 -17.74 -9.78 -24.71
C VAL A 313 -18.14 -8.74 -23.67
N THR A 314 -18.82 -9.20 -22.62
CA THR A 314 -18.79 -8.50 -21.33
C THR A 314 -17.59 -9.08 -20.59
N GLU A 315 -16.52 -8.30 -20.42
CA GLU A 315 -15.42 -8.74 -19.56
C GLU A 315 -15.96 -8.93 -18.12
N PRO A 316 -15.46 -9.91 -17.35
CA PRO A 316 -15.77 -10.02 -15.94
C PRO A 316 -15.48 -8.67 -15.23
N GLY A 317 -16.52 -8.03 -14.68
CA GLY A 317 -16.42 -6.73 -14.01
C GLY A 317 -16.50 -5.49 -14.91
N ALA A 318 -16.81 -5.65 -16.21
CA ALA A 318 -17.18 -4.53 -17.07
C ALA A 318 -18.59 -4.01 -16.72
N SER A 319 -18.80 -2.70 -16.83
CA SER A 319 -20.11 -2.06 -16.58
C SER A 319 -21.11 -2.26 -17.72
N ALA A 320 -20.62 -2.53 -18.93
CA ALA A 320 -21.41 -2.77 -20.13
C ALA A 320 -20.55 -3.49 -21.21
N PRO A 321 -21.18 -4.11 -22.22
CA PRO A 321 -20.46 -4.57 -23.41
C PRO A 321 -19.69 -3.44 -24.10
N GLY A 322 -18.50 -3.73 -24.65
CA GLY A 322 -17.64 -2.73 -25.29
C GLY A 322 -16.83 -1.86 -24.32
N VAL A 323 -16.90 -2.14 -23.02
CA VAL A 323 -16.04 -1.55 -21.99
C VAL A 323 -14.96 -2.55 -21.62
N PHE A 324 -13.69 -2.20 -21.88
CA PHE A 324 -12.54 -3.03 -21.59
C PHE A 324 -11.68 -2.36 -20.51
N ARG A 325 -11.22 -3.14 -19.54
CA ARG A 325 -10.30 -2.64 -18.51
C ARG A 325 -8.87 -3.01 -18.88
N GLY A 326 -7.96 -2.06 -18.72
CA GLY A 326 -6.55 -2.26 -18.99
C GLY A 326 -5.66 -1.72 -17.87
N CYS A 327 -4.43 -2.20 -17.88
CA CYS A 327 -3.39 -1.75 -16.97
C CYS A 327 -2.45 -0.80 -17.69
N GLU A 328 -2.25 0.38 -17.13
CA GLU A 328 -1.41 1.42 -17.73
C GLU A 328 0.04 1.33 -17.25
N ALA A 329 0.98 1.66 -18.13
CA ALA A 329 2.38 1.75 -17.77
C ALA A 329 2.66 3.09 -17.04
N ILE A 330 3.05 3.03 -15.77
CA ILE A 330 3.34 4.22 -14.97
C ILE A 330 4.62 4.97 -15.36
N TRP A 331 5.52 4.32 -16.11
CA TRP A 331 6.80 4.88 -16.54
C TRP A 331 6.74 5.65 -17.86
N GLY A 332 5.58 5.63 -18.53
CA GLY A 332 5.31 6.45 -19.72
C GLY A 332 4.69 7.80 -19.34
N ASN A 333 3.70 8.22 -20.10
CA ASN A 333 2.86 9.39 -19.80
C ASN A 333 1.42 8.96 -19.53
N PRO A 334 1.15 8.33 -18.36
CA PRO A 334 -0.14 7.74 -18.07
C PRO A 334 -1.25 8.81 -18.01
N LEU A 335 -2.47 8.44 -18.35
CA LEU A 335 -3.61 9.35 -18.49
C LEU A 335 -3.86 10.17 -17.23
N TYR A 336 -3.75 9.58 -16.03
CA TYR A 336 -3.96 10.30 -14.76
C TYR A 336 -2.97 11.45 -14.52
N ARG A 337 -1.82 11.48 -15.21
CA ARG A 337 -0.85 12.59 -15.15
C ARG A 337 -1.10 13.67 -16.20
N GLN A 338 -1.98 13.42 -17.16
CA GLN A 338 -2.27 14.36 -18.23
C GLN A 338 -3.29 15.40 -17.77
N ALA A 339 -3.18 16.63 -18.31
CA ALA A 339 -4.12 17.71 -18.01
C ALA A 339 -5.58 17.35 -18.37
N THR A 340 -5.74 16.51 -19.40
CA THR A 340 -7.01 15.87 -19.75
C THR A 340 -6.80 14.37 -19.64
N PRO A 341 -7.35 13.68 -18.61
CA PRO A 341 -7.08 12.27 -18.34
C PRO A 341 -7.89 11.33 -19.25
N SER A 342 -8.02 11.70 -20.53
CA SER A 342 -8.75 10.93 -21.53
C SER A 342 -8.29 11.25 -22.95
N LEU A 343 -8.27 10.24 -23.80
CA LEU A 343 -8.16 10.32 -25.25
C LEU A 343 -9.49 9.90 -25.88
N ALA A 344 -10.40 10.86 -26.01
CA ALA A 344 -11.72 10.63 -26.56
C ALA A 344 -11.71 10.37 -28.08
N ASP A 345 -12.64 9.53 -28.52
CA ASP A 345 -13.04 9.33 -29.92
C ASP A 345 -11.88 9.07 -30.89
N ARG A 346 -10.91 8.25 -30.46
CA ARG A 346 -9.77 7.86 -31.28
C ARG A 346 -10.07 6.60 -32.06
N GLN A 347 -9.74 6.62 -33.36
CA GLN A 347 -9.72 5.39 -34.15
C GLN A 347 -8.67 4.43 -33.60
N VAL A 348 -9.01 3.14 -33.55
CA VAL A 348 -8.09 2.06 -33.20
C VAL A 348 -7.55 1.43 -34.47
N VAL A 349 -6.23 1.31 -34.59
CA VAL A 349 -5.55 0.68 -35.73
C VAL A 349 -4.76 -0.53 -35.25
N PHE A 350 -5.00 -1.69 -35.84
CA PHE A 350 -4.25 -2.90 -35.49
C PHE A 350 -2.90 -2.98 -36.23
N VAL A 351 -1.84 -3.07 -35.43
CA VAL A 351 -0.47 -3.28 -35.89
C VAL A 351 -0.03 -4.72 -35.58
N ALA A 352 0.12 -5.53 -36.62
CA ALA A 352 0.40 -6.96 -36.51
C ALA A 352 1.87 -7.23 -36.09
N ASN A 353 2.21 -8.50 -35.87
CA ASN A 353 3.55 -9.03 -35.57
C ASN A 353 4.29 -8.38 -34.37
N GLY A 354 3.54 -7.71 -33.50
CA GLY A 354 4.10 -7.09 -32.30
C GLY A 354 4.47 -5.62 -32.45
N GLY A 355 4.24 -4.99 -33.60
CA GLY A 355 4.46 -3.56 -33.77
C GLY A 355 5.93 -3.18 -33.85
N CYS A 356 6.71 -3.95 -34.60
CA CYS A 356 8.06 -3.60 -35.01
C CYS A 356 8.00 -2.55 -36.13
N PRO A 357 9.08 -1.81 -36.45
CA PRO A 357 9.01 -0.69 -37.40
C PRO A 357 8.44 -1.06 -38.77
N ALA A 358 8.77 -2.25 -39.27
CA ALA A 358 8.27 -2.75 -40.55
C ALA A 358 6.74 -2.96 -40.57
N ASP A 359 6.12 -3.22 -39.41
CA ASP A 359 4.68 -3.50 -39.30
C ASP A 359 3.80 -2.26 -39.49
N TYR A 360 4.39 -1.06 -39.46
CA TYR A 360 3.72 0.22 -39.70
C TYR A 360 3.73 0.64 -41.17
N ALA A 361 4.46 -0.07 -42.04
CA ALA A 361 4.55 0.27 -43.45
C ALA A 361 3.16 0.35 -44.10
N GLY A 362 2.84 1.51 -44.68
CA GLY A 362 1.56 1.76 -45.35
C GLY A 362 0.36 1.97 -44.41
N ARG A 363 0.59 2.19 -43.10
CA ARG A 363 -0.48 2.39 -42.11
C ARG A 363 -0.45 3.80 -41.56
N ASP A 364 -1.56 4.51 -41.65
CA ASP A 364 -1.74 5.80 -40.98
C ASP A 364 -2.20 5.57 -39.52
N VAL A 365 -1.28 5.83 -38.59
CA VAL A 365 -1.51 5.75 -37.14
C VAL A 365 -1.48 7.12 -36.45
N THR A 366 -1.35 8.20 -37.21
CA THR A 366 -1.15 9.56 -36.66
C THR A 366 -2.36 9.98 -35.83
N GLY A 367 -2.14 10.28 -34.55
CA GLY A 367 -3.20 10.69 -33.62
C GLY A 367 -4.21 9.58 -33.26
N LYS A 368 -3.91 8.32 -33.61
CA LYS A 368 -4.77 7.14 -33.38
C LYS A 368 -4.26 6.29 -32.22
N VAL A 369 -5.10 5.37 -31.77
CA VAL A 369 -4.73 4.35 -30.79
C VAL A 369 -4.22 3.13 -31.54
N VAL A 370 -3.00 2.71 -31.27
CA VAL A 370 -2.40 1.53 -31.91
C VAL A 370 -2.66 0.29 -31.05
N LEU A 371 -3.31 -0.73 -31.60
CA LEU A 371 -3.42 -2.05 -30.99
C LEU A 371 -2.30 -2.96 -31.50
N VAL A 372 -1.51 -3.55 -30.61
CA VAL A 372 -0.45 -4.52 -30.93
C VAL A 372 -0.58 -5.76 -30.08
N ASP A 373 -0.06 -6.89 -30.55
CA ASP A 373 0.07 -8.11 -29.75
C ASP A 373 1.29 -8.07 -28.82
N ARG A 374 1.19 -8.73 -27.66
CA ARG A 374 2.31 -9.00 -26.73
C ARG A 374 3.23 -10.12 -27.24
N VAL A 375 3.65 -9.99 -28.49
CA VAL A 375 4.66 -10.83 -29.17
C VAL A 375 5.71 -9.92 -29.79
N GLY A 376 6.82 -10.47 -30.30
CA GLY A 376 7.84 -9.69 -31.00
C GLY A 376 9.25 -10.17 -30.67
N SER A 377 10.24 -9.49 -31.24
CA SER A 377 11.66 -9.77 -31.03
C SER A 377 12.47 -8.48 -31.10
N GLY A 378 13.72 -8.47 -30.61
CA GLY A 378 14.56 -7.27 -30.64
C GLY A 378 13.91 -6.07 -29.94
N GLU A 379 13.92 -4.91 -30.59
CA GLU A 379 13.43 -3.65 -30.01
C GLU A 379 11.91 -3.58 -29.78
N CYS A 380 11.11 -4.43 -30.42
CA CYS A 380 9.66 -4.51 -30.24
C CYS A 380 9.23 -5.62 -29.26
N PHE A 381 10.18 -6.30 -28.60
CA PHE A 381 9.88 -7.30 -27.56
C PHE A 381 9.36 -6.64 -26.27
N GLY A 382 10.03 -5.57 -25.82
CA GLY A 382 9.67 -4.83 -24.61
C GLY A 382 8.45 -3.93 -24.80
N PHE A 383 7.73 -3.66 -23.71
CA PHE A 383 6.58 -2.73 -23.71
C PHE A 383 7.00 -1.30 -24.07
N ASP A 384 8.13 -0.84 -23.55
CA ASP A 384 8.73 0.48 -23.83
C ASP A 384 9.09 0.63 -25.31
N GLY A 385 9.66 -0.42 -25.90
CA GLY A 385 9.99 -0.48 -27.32
C GLY A 385 8.77 -0.31 -28.22
N LYS A 386 7.69 -1.06 -27.94
CA LYS A 386 6.41 -0.94 -28.66
C LYS A 386 5.85 0.49 -28.60
N ALA A 387 5.86 1.09 -27.41
CA ALA A 387 5.43 2.47 -27.23
C ALA A 387 6.32 3.47 -27.99
N ARG A 388 7.65 3.36 -27.90
CA ARG A 388 8.58 4.25 -28.60
C ARG A 388 8.36 4.19 -30.11
N ILE A 389 8.23 3.00 -30.69
CA ILE A 389 8.04 2.81 -32.13
C ILE A 389 6.69 3.42 -32.55
N ALA A 390 5.60 3.10 -31.87
CA ALA A 390 4.27 3.66 -32.17
C ALA A 390 4.27 5.20 -32.09
N GLN A 391 4.90 5.76 -31.04
CA GLN A 391 5.06 7.20 -30.86
C GLN A 391 5.83 7.85 -32.01
N GLN A 392 6.92 7.24 -32.48
CA GLN A 392 7.69 7.74 -33.62
C GLN A 392 6.87 7.78 -34.91
N GLN A 393 5.89 6.87 -35.05
CA GLN A 393 4.94 6.87 -36.16
C GLN A 393 3.74 7.82 -35.95
N GLY A 394 3.70 8.56 -34.83
CA GLY A 394 2.68 9.56 -34.54
C GLY A 394 1.45 9.04 -33.78
N ALA A 395 1.49 7.82 -33.24
CA ALA A 395 0.37 7.29 -32.44
C ALA A 395 0.10 8.14 -31.19
N ALA A 396 -1.17 8.24 -30.79
CA ALA A 396 -1.59 8.95 -29.58
C ALA A 396 -1.51 8.09 -28.32
N ALA A 397 -1.65 6.76 -28.47
CA ALA A 397 -1.54 5.78 -27.39
C ALA A 397 -1.32 4.38 -27.97
N VAL A 398 -0.93 3.43 -27.11
CA VAL A 398 -0.78 2.02 -27.46
C VAL A 398 -1.62 1.13 -26.56
N LEU A 399 -2.41 0.24 -27.17
CA LEU A 399 -3.02 -0.91 -26.53
C LEU A 399 -2.19 -2.14 -26.84
N VAL A 400 -1.75 -2.86 -25.81
CA VAL A 400 -1.05 -4.13 -25.96
C VAL A 400 -2.02 -5.26 -25.59
N ALA A 401 -2.43 -6.07 -26.55
CA ALA A 401 -3.21 -7.28 -26.31
C ALA A 401 -2.32 -8.37 -25.73
N ASN A 402 -2.68 -8.87 -24.54
CA ASN A 402 -1.95 -9.96 -23.90
C ASN A 402 -2.03 -11.26 -24.73
N THR A 403 -1.06 -12.15 -24.57
CA THR A 403 -1.01 -13.44 -25.31
C THR A 403 -1.78 -14.58 -24.65
N GLY A 404 -2.24 -14.40 -23.41
CA GLY A 404 -3.05 -15.37 -22.66
C GLY A 404 -4.08 -14.69 -21.73
N ALA A 405 -4.96 -15.48 -21.14
CA ALA A 405 -6.02 -15.04 -20.23
C ALA A 405 -5.53 -14.65 -18.81
N THR A 406 -4.22 -14.77 -18.55
CA THR A 406 -3.57 -14.51 -17.26
C THR A 406 -3.54 -13.01 -16.91
N GLN A 407 -3.20 -12.72 -15.64
CA GLN A 407 -3.14 -11.37 -15.08
C GLN A 407 -2.42 -10.36 -15.98
N LEU A 408 -2.99 -9.16 -16.05
CA LEU A 408 -2.39 -8.02 -16.71
C LEU A 408 -1.27 -7.50 -15.80
N PHE A 409 -0.03 -7.74 -16.21
CA PHE A 409 1.13 -7.37 -15.41
C PHE A 409 2.28 -6.89 -16.30
N PHE A 410 2.82 -5.73 -15.95
CA PHE A 410 4.11 -5.24 -16.45
C PHE A 410 5.23 -5.84 -15.60
N SER A 411 6.15 -6.60 -16.20
CA SER A 411 7.29 -7.20 -15.48
C SER A 411 8.06 -6.14 -14.67
N PRO A 412 8.57 -6.44 -13.45
CA PRO A 412 9.35 -5.49 -12.65
C PRO A 412 10.59 -4.97 -13.39
N ASP A 413 11.10 -5.78 -14.32
CA ASP A 413 12.27 -5.48 -15.16
C ASP A 413 12.03 -4.31 -16.16
N SER A 414 10.81 -3.77 -16.22
CA SER A 414 10.46 -2.70 -17.17
C SER A 414 10.37 -1.29 -16.57
N ALA A 415 10.78 -1.05 -15.32
CA ALA A 415 10.63 0.29 -14.74
C ALA A 415 11.58 0.62 -13.58
N THR A 416 12.83 0.99 -13.89
CA THR A 416 13.41 2.13 -13.18
C THR A 416 12.70 3.39 -13.71
N PRO A 417 12.13 4.26 -12.85
CA PRO A 417 11.67 5.57 -13.27
C PRO A 417 12.87 6.38 -13.77
N GLY A 418 13.11 6.34 -15.07
CA GLY A 418 14.28 6.93 -15.73
C GLY A 418 14.11 6.86 -17.24
N ASP A 419 13.66 7.99 -17.79
CA ASP A 419 13.57 8.37 -19.21
C ASP A 419 13.52 7.22 -20.25
N SER A 420 12.42 6.46 -20.27
CA SER A 420 12.15 5.48 -21.34
C SER A 420 11.96 6.13 -22.72
N GLY A 421 11.90 7.48 -22.79
CA GLY A 421 11.55 8.27 -23.97
C GLY A 421 10.08 8.16 -24.37
N VAL A 422 9.26 7.42 -23.62
CA VAL A 422 7.83 7.22 -23.90
C VAL A 422 7.01 8.34 -23.29
N LYS A 423 6.28 9.06 -24.15
CA LYS A 423 5.46 10.25 -23.84
C LYS A 423 3.99 10.07 -24.17
N ILE A 424 3.58 8.87 -24.58
CA ILE A 424 2.20 8.49 -24.85
C ILE A 424 1.72 7.41 -23.85
N PRO A 425 0.41 7.32 -23.58
CA PRO A 425 -0.19 6.21 -22.83
C PRO A 425 0.14 4.85 -23.44
N LEU A 426 0.44 3.87 -22.59
CA LEU A 426 0.55 2.47 -22.97
C LEU A 426 -0.26 1.61 -22.01
N VAL A 427 -1.25 0.90 -22.55
CA VAL A 427 -2.23 0.13 -21.78
C VAL A 427 -2.19 -1.33 -22.21
N LEU A 428 -1.95 -2.23 -21.26
CA LEU A 428 -2.05 -3.67 -21.43
C LEU A 428 -3.50 -4.10 -21.22
N ILE A 429 -4.09 -4.77 -22.20
CA ILE A 429 -5.47 -5.29 -22.15
C ILE A 429 -5.47 -6.82 -22.24
N ARG A 430 -6.57 -7.44 -21.81
CA ARG A 430 -6.73 -8.89 -21.88
C ARG A 430 -6.72 -9.39 -23.33
N LYS A 431 -6.38 -10.67 -23.49
CA LYS A 431 -6.37 -11.31 -24.82
C LYS A 431 -7.76 -11.22 -25.47
N GLU A 432 -8.81 -11.46 -24.70
CA GLU A 432 -10.20 -11.47 -25.15
C GLU A 432 -10.64 -10.09 -25.66
N ALA A 433 -10.24 -9.02 -24.98
CA ALA A 433 -10.44 -7.65 -25.45
C ALA A 433 -9.72 -7.39 -26.78
N GLY A 434 -8.44 -7.78 -26.87
CA GLY A 434 -7.65 -7.65 -28.10
C GLY A 434 -8.26 -8.43 -29.27
N ASP A 435 -8.70 -9.66 -29.05
CA ASP A 435 -9.38 -10.50 -30.04
C ASP A 435 -10.69 -9.87 -30.51
N ALA A 436 -11.51 -9.33 -29.58
CA ALA A 436 -12.76 -8.67 -29.91
C ALA A 436 -12.53 -7.44 -30.78
N ILE A 437 -11.58 -6.57 -30.43
CA ILE A 437 -11.24 -5.38 -31.21
C ILE A 437 -10.75 -5.76 -32.61
N ARG A 438 -9.88 -6.78 -32.72
CA ARG A 438 -9.40 -7.31 -34.00
C ARG A 438 -10.54 -7.83 -34.87
N ALA A 439 -11.49 -8.57 -34.32
CA ALA A 439 -12.62 -9.10 -35.07
C ALA A 439 -13.45 -7.98 -35.70
N GLY A 440 -13.65 -6.86 -34.99
CA GLY A 440 -14.30 -5.67 -35.53
C GLY A 440 -13.54 -5.08 -36.71
N LEU A 441 -12.23 -4.86 -36.54
CA LEU A 441 -11.37 -4.33 -37.59
C LEU A 441 -11.32 -5.23 -38.84
N ALA A 442 -11.27 -6.56 -38.66
CA ALA A 442 -11.27 -7.53 -39.76
C ALA A 442 -12.57 -7.50 -40.59
N ASN A 443 -13.70 -7.16 -39.95
CA ASN A 443 -14.99 -6.98 -40.63
C ASN A 443 -15.13 -5.61 -41.32
N SER A 444 -14.00 -4.92 -41.59
CA SER A 444 -13.96 -3.57 -42.19
C SER A 444 -14.72 -2.52 -41.39
N GLN A 445 -14.97 -2.75 -40.10
CA GLN A 445 -15.57 -1.75 -39.23
C GLN A 445 -14.51 -0.75 -38.80
N THR A 446 -14.88 0.53 -38.80
CA THR A 446 -14.08 1.54 -38.10
C THR A 446 -14.33 1.37 -36.60
N VAL A 447 -13.28 1.06 -35.85
CA VAL A 447 -13.34 0.99 -34.39
C VAL A 447 -12.90 2.33 -33.83
N VAL A 448 -13.79 3.00 -33.12
CA VAL A 448 -13.53 4.27 -32.43
C VAL A 448 -13.74 4.03 -30.94
N GLY A 449 -12.81 4.49 -30.11
CA GLY A 449 -12.90 4.35 -28.67
C GLY A 449 -12.33 5.53 -27.91
N THR A 450 -12.73 5.61 -26.66
CA THR A 450 -12.23 6.57 -25.68
C THR A 450 -11.40 5.81 -24.66
N LEU A 451 -10.11 6.16 -24.54
CA LEU A 451 -9.33 5.77 -23.37
C LEU A 451 -9.53 6.84 -22.31
N ALA A 452 -9.91 6.43 -21.10
CA ALA A 452 -10.06 7.33 -19.97
C ALA A 452 -9.43 6.71 -18.73
N ASP A 453 -8.81 7.56 -17.92
CA ASP A 453 -8.44 7.19 -16.56
C ASP A 453 -9.66 6.70 -15.77
N ASN A 454 -9.44 5.82 -14.79
CA ASN A 454 -10.47 5.32 -13.90
C ASN A 454 -10.18 5.76 -12.46
N PRO A 455 -10.59 6.97 -12.06
CA PRO A 455 -10.23 7.54 -10.76
C PRO A 455 -10.93 6.85 -9.57
N ASP A 456 -12.02 6.13 -9.79
CA ASP A 456 -12.82 5.50 -8.71
C ASP A 456 -12.14 4.30 -8.03
N THR A 457 -10.88 4.02 -8.33
CA THR A 457 -10.11 2.92 -7.72
C THR A 457 -9.07 3.37 -6.70
N TRP A 458 -8.93 4.68 -6.47
CA TRP A 458 -7.87 5.28 -5.65
C TRP A 458 -8.10 5.13 -4.16
N GLY A 459 -7.79 3.94 -3.63
CA GLY A 459 -7.85 3.66 -2.19
C GLY A 459 -9.25 3.79 -1.58
N ALA A 460 -9.49 3.08 -0.49
CA ALA A 460 -10.75 3.20 0.21
C ALA A 460 -10.59 2.95 1.70
N LEU A 461 -11.46 3.59 2.47
CA LEU A 461 -11.86 3.06 3.77
C LEU A 461 -13.03 2.09 3.55
N ARG A 462 -12.90 0.88 4.08
CA ARG A 462 -13.89 -0.19 3.89
C ARG A 462 -14.39 -0.70 5.22
N ILE A 463 -15.64 -1.13 5.22
CA ILE A 463 -16.26 -1.84 6.34
C ILE A 463 -16.52 -3.26 5.90
N PHE A 464 -16.04 -4.23 6.66
CA PHE A 464 -16.31 -5.65 6.46
C PHE A 464 -17.18 -6.20 7.58
N ASN A 465 -18.15 -7.04 7.24
CA ASN A 465 -18.83 -7.91 8.18
C ASN A 465 -17.96 -9.14 8.44
N LEU A 466 -17.78 -9.46 9.72
CA LEU A 466 -17.05 -10.63 10.20
C LEU A 466 -18.05 -11.69 10.68
N PRO A 467 -18.25 -12.79 9.93
CA PRO A 467 -19.18 -13.84 10.33
C PRO A 467 -18.64 -14.70 11.48
N SER A 468 -19.57 -15.24 12.28
CA SER A 468 -19.30 -16.21 13.33
C SER A 468 -20.17 -17.46 13.10
N PRO A 469 -19.59 -18.67 12.91
CA PRO A 469 -18.16 -19.00 12.95
C PRO A 469 -17.35 -18.34 11.81
N PRO A 470 -16.00 -18.28 11.90
CA PRO A 470 -15.16 -17.65 10.90
C PRO A 470 -15.43 -18.18 9.49
N ALA A 471 -15.86 -17.29 8.61
CA ALA A 471 -16.03 -17.50 7.19
C ALA A 471 -15.52 -16.26 6.43
N LYS A 472 -15.49 -16.33 5.10
CA LYS A 472 -15.02 -15.22 4.26
C LYS A 472 -15.70 -13.90 4.65
N PRO A 473 -14.95 -12.87 5.09
CA PRO A 473 -15.50 -11.54 5.35
C PRO A 473 -16.22 -10.98 4.13
N THR A 474 -17.33 -10.28 4.35
CA THR A 474 -18.10 -9.65 3.27
C THR A 474 -18.03 -8.14 3.39
N GLN A 475 -17.78 -7.46 2.28
CA GLN A 475 -17.72 -6.00 2.26
C GLN A 475 -19.12 -5.43 2.46
N ALA A 476 -19.29 -4.65 3.52
CA ALA A 476 -20.54 -3.99 3.89
C ALA A 476 -20.64 -2.58 3.28
N ALA A 477 -19.53 -1.85 3.25
CA ALA A 477 -19.46 -0.49 2.72
C ALA A 477 -18.05 -0.15 2.22
N VAL A 478 -17.98 0.80 1.30
CA VAL A 478 -16.74 1.38 0.75
C VAL A 478 -16.91 2.89 0.72
N PHE A 479 -15.90 3.60 1.21
CA PHE A 479 -15.79 5.05 1.17
C PHE A 479 -14.50 5.37 0.39
N ASN A 480 -14.66 5.76 -0.87
CA ASN A 480 -13.55 6.20 -1.70
C ASN A 480 -13.07 7.59 -1.23
N ALA A 481 -11.75 7.81 -1.31
CA ALA A 481 -11.11 9.06 -0.90
C ALA A 481 -11.24 10.18 -1.93
#